data_AF-A0A4D9DU86-F1
#
_entry.id   AF-A0A4D9DU86-F1
#
_cell.length_a   1.000
_cell.length_b   1.000
_cell.length_c   1.000
_cell.angle_alpha   90.00
_cell.angle_beta   90.00
_cell.angle_gamma   90.00
#
_symmetry.space_group_name_H-M   'P 1'
#
loop_
_entity.id
_entity.type
_entity.pdbx_description
1 polymer ?
#
loop_
_entity_poly.entity_id
_entity_poly.type
_entity_poly.pdbx_seq_one_letter_code
_entity_poly.pdbx_strand_id
1 'polypeptide(L)'
;MLQFSGMWHIMAAVSNCSIFQSMKNLMKTSVAILTVTPEDNLHFKIGYPLPDGCKKMELVFEKTGQLGHYTNSQMGKKDLRVMETDYAHYAIVYTFKDSDGKSSTTLQLYSRVQEVNPEVMKRFKELYPPMGLTDNMLVVLPKSDECVKALSG
;
A
#
# COMPACT_ATOMS: atom_id res chain seq x y z
N MET A 1 0.62 -2.34 -17.84
CA MET A 1 0.25 -2.18 -16.41
C MET A 1 -1.24 -2.26 -16.13
N LEU A 2 -2.14 -2.29 -17.13
CA LEU A 2 -3.58 -2.32 -16.90
C LEU A 2 -4.05 -3.44 -15.94
N GLN A 3 -3.36 -4.60 -15.96
CA GLN A 3 -3.61 -5.74 -15.06
C GLN A 3 -3.41 -5.42 -13.57
N PHE A 4 -2.64 -4.37 -13.25
CA PHE A 4 -2.47 -3.89 -11.87
C PHE A 4 -3.70 -3.13 -11.37
N SER A 5 -4.56 -2.65 -12.27
CA SER A 5 -5.80 -1.98 -11.91
C SER A 5 -6.78 -2.93 -11.22
N GLY A 6 -7.75 -2.35 -10.53
CA GLY A 6 -8.79 -3.04 -9.79
C GLY A 6 -8.57 -2.98 -8.28
N MET A 7 -9.37 -3.78 -7.58
CA MET A 7 -9.38 -3.83 -6.12
C MET A 7 -8.26 -4.72 -5.59
N TRP A 8 -7.68 -4.29 -4.47
CA TRP A 8 -6.68 -5.00 -3.71
C TRP A 8 -6.94 -4.85 -2.21
N HIS A 9 -6.66 -5.90 -1.45
CA HIS A 9 -6.64 -5.88 0.01
C HIS A 9 -5.21 -5.70 0.50
N ILE A 10 -4.98 -4.75 1.40
CA ILE A 10 -3.69 -4.55 2.05
C ILE A 10 -3.69 -5.46 3.28
N MET A 11 -2.92 -6.55 3.20
CA MET A 11 -2.93 -7.65 4.17
C MET A 11 -1.80 -7.55 5.19
N ALA A 12 -0.71 -6.89 4.84
CA ALA A 12 0.37 -6.60 5.77
C ALA A 12 1.05 -5.28 5.41
N ALA A 13 1.63 -4.64 6.42
CA ALA A 13 2.37 -3.41 6.25
C ALA A 13 3.51 -3.33 7.27
N VAL A 14 4.63 -2.76 6.87
CA VAL A 14 5.75 -2.43 7.73
C VAL A 14 6.19 -1.02 7.41
N SER A 15 6.35 -0.16 8.40
CA SER A 15 6.67 1.25 8.17
C SER A 15 7.32 1.90 9.38
N ASN A 16 8.25 2.83 9.19
CA ASN A 16 8.79 3.66 10.27
C ASN A 16 8.00 4.96 10.47
N CYS A 17 6.90 5.18 9.75
CA CYS A 17 6.05 6.35 9.89
C CYS A 17 5.44 6.40 11.31
N SER A 18 5.61 7.52 12.02
CA SER A 18 5.14 7.67 13.41
C SER A 18 3.62 7.49 13.55
N ILE A 19 2.84 7.99 12.59
CA ILE A 19 1.37 7.83 12.56
C ILE A 19 0.99 6.36 12.38
N PHE A 20 1.71 5.64 11.50
CA PHE A 20 1.50 4.21 11.35
C PHE A 20 1.88 3.47 12.64
N GLN A 21 3.03 3.79 13.24
CA GLN A 21 3.48 3.15 14.48
C GLN A 21 2.51 3.36 15.65
N SER A 22 1.87 4.52 15.76
CA SER A 22 0.89 4.77 16.82
C SER A 22 -0.43 4.03 16.62
N MET A 23 -0.82 3.71 15.38
CA MET A 23 -2.13 3.13 15.07
C MET A 23 -2.09 1.66 14.62
N LYS A 24 -0.92 1.11 14.27
CA LYS A 24 -0.80 -0.20 13.60
C LYS A 24 -1.55 -1.34 14.29
N ASN A 25 -1.60 -1.37 15.62
CA ASN A 25 -2.26 -2.44 16.38
C ASN A 25 -3.79 -2.33 16.37
N LEU A 26 -4.33 -1.19 15.92
CA LEU A 26 -5.76 -0.94 15.76
C LEU A 26 -6.22 -1.11 14.31
N MET A 27 -5.28 -1.22 13.36
CA MET A 27 -5.58 -1.30 11.95
C MET A 27 -6.13 -2.69 11.59
N LYS A 28 -7.12 -2.70 10.70
CA LYS A 28 -7.60 -3.90 10.01
C LYS A 28 -7.26 -3.82 8.52
N THR A 29 -7.55 -4.88 7.79
CA THR A 29 -7.35 -4.97 6.34
C THR A 29 -7.97 -3.76 5.66
N SER A 30 -7.13 -2.99 4.98
CA SER A 30 -7.54 -1.82 4.20
C SER A 30 -7.76 -2.25 2.75
N VAL A 31 -8.57 -1.49 2.02
CA VAL A 31 -8.83 -1.76 0.60
C VAL A 31 -8.23 -0.65 -0.23
N ALA A 32 -7.59 -1.01 -1.34
CA ALA A 32 -7.11 -0.08 -2.34
C ALA A 32 -7.76 -0.38 -3.70
N ILE A 33 -8.27 0.66 -4.37
CA ILE A 33 -8.67 0.59 -5.77
C ILE A 33 -7.61 1.33 -6.58
N LEU A 34 -6.91 0.58 -7.41
CA LEU A 34 -5.86 1.09 -8.28
C LEU A 34 -6.42 1.25 -9.69
N THR A 35 -6.19 2.39 -10.32
CA THR A 35 -6.61 2.63 -11.70
C THR A 35 -5.45 3.23 -12.47
N VAL A 36 -4.98 2.52 -13.48
CA VAL A 36 -3.99 3.06 -14.42
C VAL A 36 -4.73 3.92 -15.45
N THR A 37 -4.34 5.18 -15.59
CA THR A 37 -4.96 6.13 -16.53
C THR A 37 -4.48 5.90 -17.97
N PRO A 38 -5.13 6.48 -19.00
CA PRO A 38 -4.65 6.44 -20.38
C PRO A 38 -3.23 7.01 -20.55
N GLU A 39 -2.83 7.95 -19.69
CA GLU A 39 -1.49 8.52 -19.64
C GLU A 39 -0.50 7.64 -18.88
N ASP A 40 -0.91 6.44 -18.45
CA ASP A 40 -0.21 5.48 -17.58
C ASP A 40 0.08 5.99 -16.15
N ASN A 41 -0.59 7.05 -15.69
CA ASN A 41 -0.53 7.47 -14.29
C ASN A 41 -1.30 6.47 -13.41
N LEU A 42 -1.02 6.46 -12.10
CA LEU A 42 -1.66 5.57 -11.14
C LEU A 42 -2.57 6.37 -10.21
N HIS A 43 -3.88 6.22 -10.39
CA HIS A 43 -4.88 6.70 -9.43
C HIS A 43 -5.05 5.67 -8.32
N PHE A 44 -4.86 6.12 -7.08
CA PHE A 44 -4.78 5.30 -5.89
C PHE A 44 -5.87 5.75 -4.91
N LYS A 45 -6.93 4.94 -4.75
CA LYS A 45 -7.99 5.18 -3.75
C LYS A 45 -7.87 4.17 -2.62
N ILE A 46 -7.73 4.62 -1.37
CA ILE A 46 -7.58 3.76 -0.20
C ILE A 46 -8.74 4.00 0.76
N GLY A 47 -9.26 2.92 1.33
CA GLY A 47 -10.19 2.95 2.46
C GLY A 47 -9.54 2.30 3.67
N TYR A 48 -9.35 3.09 4.73
CA TYR A 48 -8.86 2.63 6.01
C TYR A 48 -10.03 2.38 6.97
N PRO A 49 -10.19 1.16 7.50
CA PRO A 49 -11.16 0.89 8.55
C PRO A 49 -10.69 1.54 9.85
N LEU A 50 -11.48 2.48 10.36
CA LEU A 50 -11.27 3.13 11.66
C LEU A 50 -12.53 2.95 12.53
N PRO A 51 -12.45 3.12 13.86
CA PRO A 51 -13.61 2.99 14.74
C PRO A 51 -14.82 3.85 14.35
N ASP A 52 -14.57 5.06 13.82
CA ASP A 52 -15.62 6.00 13.40
C ASP A 52 -16.10 5.77 11.95
N GLY A 53 -15.69 4.67 11.32
CA GLY A 53 -16.05 4.28 9.96
C GLY A 53 -14.90 4.28 8.97
N CYS A 54 -15.22 4.05 7.69
CA CYS A 54 -14.22 3.96 6.64
C CYS A 54 -13.68 5.34 6.23
N LYS A 55 -12.40 5.60 6.49
CA LYS A 55 -11.74 6.82 6.03
C LYS A 55 -11.15 6.62 4.64
N LYS A 56 -11.61 7.43 3.69
CA LYS A 56 -11.14 7.41 2.30
C LYS A 56 -9.95 8.35 2.11
N MET A 57 -9.01 7.96 1.26
CA MET A 57 -7.90 8.78 0.79
C MET A 57 -7.69 8.54 -0.70
N GLU A 58 -7.51 9.60 -1.48
CA GLU A 58 -7.21 9.50 -2.91
C GLU A 58 -5.88 10.20 -3.20
N LEU A 59 -5.06 9.57 -4.05
CA LEU A 59 -3.78 10.07 -4.51
C LEU A 59 -3.61 9.75 -5.98
N VAL A 60 -3.02 10.66 -6.74
CA VAL A 60 -2.61 10.42 -8.13
C VAL A 60 -1.10 10.38 -8.17
N PHE A 61 -0.51 9.29 -8.66
CA PHE A 61 0.93 9.21 -8.89
C PHE A 61 1.20 9.27 -10.39
N GLU A 62 2.15 10.10 -10.77
CA GLU A 62 2.64 10.26 -12.12
C GLU A 62 3.63 9.13 -12.43
N LYS A 63 3.52 8.54 -13.62
CA LYS A 63 4.49 7.54 -14.06
C LYS A 63 5.88 8.15 -14.19
N THR A 64 6.89 7.33 -14.00
CA THR A 64 8.26 7.67 -14.42
C THR A 64 8.60 6.94 -15.71
N GLY A 65 9.83 7.11 -16.20
CA GLY A 65 10.35 6.32 -17.32
C GLY A 65 10.60 4.83 -16.98
N GLN A 66 10.45 4.44 -15.71
CA GLN A 66 10.68 3.08 -15.25
C GLN A 66 9.37 2.36 -14.91
N LEU A 67 9.22 1.14 -15.41
CA LEU A 67 8.03 0.32 -15.17
C LEU A 67 7.82 0.08 -13.67
N GLY A 68 6.58 0.28 -13.18
CA GLY A 68 6.24 0.08 -11.78
C GLY A 68 6.76 1.16 -10.83
N HIS A 69 7.37 2.23 -11.35
CA HIS A 69 7.84 3.37 -10.57
C HIS A 69 6.98 4.60 -10.85
N TYR A 70 6.51 5.23 -9.78
CA TYR A 70 5.64 6.38 -9.84
C TYR A 70 6.01 7.41 -8.77
N THR A 71 5.69 8.68 -9.01
CA THR A 71 5.96 9.77 -8.08
C THR A 71 4.77 10.69 -7.91
N ASN A 72 4.64 11.32 -6.75
CA ASN A 72 3.70 12.43 -6.53
C ASN A 72 4.46 13.52 -5.77
N SER A 73 4.40 14.75 -6.27
CA SER A 73 5.06 15.93 -5.69
C SER A 73 4.07 16.94 -5.06
N GLN A 74 2.76 16.77 -5.26
CA GLN A 74 1.73 17.74 -4.85
C GLN A 74 1.58 17.86 -3.32
N MET A 75 1.92 16.81 -2.56
CA MET A 75 1.83 16.79 -1.09
C MET A 75 3.13 16.28 -0.45
N GLY A 76 4.24 16.89 -0.83
CA GLY A 76 5.60 16.39 -0.56
C GLY A 76 6.06 15.37 -1.59
N LYS A 77 7.30 14.89 -1.48
CA LYS A 77 7.86 13.89 -2.40
C LYS A 77 7.40 12.50 -1.96
N LYS A 78 6.54 11.89 -2.75
CA LYS A 78 6.17 10.48 -2.61
C LYS A 78 6.72 9.69 -3.77
N ASP A 79 7.39 8.60 -3.48
CA ASP A 79 7.94 7.64 -4.42
C ASP A 79 7.25 6.30 -4.18
N LEU A 80 6.66 5.72 -5.21
CA LEU A 80 5.98 4.43 -5.16
C LEU A 80 6.64 3.47 -6.13
N ARG A 81 6.98 2.27 -5.65
CA ARG A 81 7.58 1.22 -6.47
C ARG A 81 6.86 -0.10 -6.26
N VAL A 82 6.44 -0.73 -7.35
CA VAL A 82 5.99 -2.11 -7.34
C VAL A 82 7.23 -3.00 -7.36
N MET A 83 7.56 -3.58 -6.21
CA MET A 83 8.77 -4.38 -6.01
C MET A 83 8.63 -5.79 -6.58
N GLU A 84 7.46 -6.39 -6.40
CA GLU A 84 7.13 -7.74 -6.87
C GLU A 84 5.62 -7.81 -7.10
N THR A 85 5.17 -8.46 -8.16
CA THR A 85 3.75 -8.74 -8.40
C THR A 85 3.60 -9.78 -9.49
N ASP A 86 2.56 -10.61 -9.37
CA ASP A 86 2.07 -11.44 -10.48
C ASP A 86 0.82 -10.84 -11.15
N TYR A 87 0.41 -9.63 -10.73
CA TYR A 87 -0.78 -8.87 -11.12
C TYR A 87 -2.13 -9.53 -10.78
N ALA A 88 -2.16 -10.86 -10.68
CA ALA A 88 -3.37 -11.67 -10.54
C ALA A 88 -3.69 -12.05 -9.09
N HIS A 89 -2.69 -12.11 -8.20
CA HIS A 89 -2.91 -12.58 -6.83
C HIS A 89 -2.30 -11.66 -5.80
N TYR A 90 -1.08 -11.16 -6.00
CA TYR A 90 -0.39 -10.34 -5.00
C TYR A 90 0.44 -9.22 -5.62
N ALA A 91 0.76 -8.22 -4.79
CA ALA A 91 1.79 -7.24 -5.08
C ALA A 91 2.48 -6.76 -3.79
N ILE A 92 3.77 -6.50 -3.88
CA ILE A 92 4.56 -5.87 -2.82
C ILE A 92 4.90 -4.47 -3.29
N VAL A 93 4.41 -3.47 -2.56
CA VAL A 93 4.54 -2.07 -2.94
C VAL A 93 5.37 -1.35 -1.88
N TYR A 94 6.48 -0.78 -2.34
CA TYR A 94 7.31 0.13 -1.58
C TYR A 94 6.78 1.56 -1.76
N THR A 95 6.75 2.32 -0.67
CA THR A 95 6.46 3.75 -0.69
C THR A 95 7.45 4.50 0.19
N PHE A 96 8.08 5.52 -0.37
CA PHE A 96 8.83 6.52 0.38
C PHE A 96 8.05 7.82 0.38
N LYS A 97 7.93 8.46 1.54
CA LYS A 97 7.32 9.77 1.69
C LYS A 97 8.33 10.68 2.36
N ASP A 98 8.57 11.84 1.77
CA ASP A 98 9.36 12.93 2.33
C ASP A 98 8.54 14.22 2.28
N SER A 99 8.17 14.71 3.46
CA SER A 99 7.37 15.92 3.64
C SER A 99 7.68 16.58 4.97
N ASP A 100 7.76 17.91 5.00
CA ASP A 100 7.88 18.70 6.24
C ASP A 100 9.06 18.27 7.14
N GLY A 101 10.21 17.98 6.52
CA GLY A 101 11.43 17.56 7.21
C GLY A 101 11.34 16.16 7.84
N LYS A 102 10.30 15.38 7.52
CA LYS A 102 10.11 14.01 7.99
C LYS A 102 10.01 13.07 6.80
N SER A 103 10.90 12.10 6.77
CA SER A 103 10.84 11.00 5.82
C SER A 103 10.29 9.74 6.48
N SER A 104 9.62 8.91 5.68
CA SER A 104 9.16 7.60 6.11
C SER A 104 9.17 6.61 4.95
N THR A 105 9.48 5.37 5.29
CA THR A 105 9.51 4.22 4.39
C THR A 105 8.41 3.27 4.81
N THR A 106 7.66 2.76 3.83
CA THR A 106 6.58 1.81 4.03
C THR A 106 6.67 0.71 2.97
N LEU A 107 6.58 -0.54 3.39
CA LEU A 107 6.39 -1.68 2.49
C LEU A 107 5.03 -2.31 2.82
N GLN A 108 4.24 -2.60 1.79
CA GLN A 108 2.89 -3.13 1.93
C GLN A 108 2.70 -4.34 1.03
N LEU A 109 1.98 -5.33 1.55
CA LEU A 109 1.59 -6.53 0.83
C LEU A 109 0.11 -6.46 0.46
N TYR A 110 -0.13 -6.44 -0.85
CA TYR A 110 -1.44 -6.40 -1.48
C TYR A 110 -1.81 -7.82 -1.92
N SER A 111 -3.09 -8.17 -1.78
CA SER A 111 -3.65 -9.41 -2.28
C SER A 111 -5.00 -9.16 -2.94
N ARG A 112 -5.34 -9.92 -3.99
CA ARG A 112 -6.66 -9.84 -4.65
C ARG A 112 -7.79 -10.41 -3.79
N VAL A 113 -7.44 -11.26 -2.82
CA VAL A 113 -8.36 -11.84 -1.83
C VAL A 113 -7.84 -11.52 -0.43
N GLN A 114 -8.66 -11.70 0.60
CA GLN A 114 -8.23 -11.48 1.99
C GLN A 114 -7.39 -12.64 2.55
N GLU A 115 -6.50 -13.18 1.74
CA GLU A 115 -5.60 -14.28 2.07
C GLU A 115 -4.24 -14.03 1.44
N VAL A 116 -3.20 -14.48 2.13
CA VAL A 116 -1.82 -14.33 1.67
C VAL A 116 -1.17 -15.70 1.71
N ASN A 117 -0.59 -16.11 0.58
CA ASN A 117 0.22 -17.31 0.50
C ASN A 117 1.44 -17.17 1.45
N PRO A 118 1.72 -18.17 2.31
CA PRO A 118 2.87 -18.15 3.21
C PRO A 118 4.21 -17.84 2.53
N GLU A 119 4.43 -18.30 1.29
CA GLU A 119 5.65 -18.02 0.53
C GLU A 119 5.75 -16.54 0.14
N VAL A 120 4.64 -15.91 -0.22
CA VAL A 120 4.59 -14.47 -0.51
C VAL A 120 4.86 -13.66 0.76
N MET A 121 4.29 -14.09 1.90
CA MET A 121 4.58 -13.46 3.20
C MET A 121 6.06 -13.59 3.58
N LYS A 122 6.69 -14.73 3.27
CA LYS A 122 8.13 -14.93 3.51
C LYS A 122 8.97 -13.96 2.68
N ARG A 123 8.72 -13.84 1.37
CA ARG A 123 9.39 -12.87 0.50
C ARG A 123 9.19 -11.43 0.98
N PHE A 124 7.97 -11.08 1.38
CA PHE A 124 7.68 -9.78 1.97
C PHE A 124 8.56 -9.47 3.18
N LYS A 125 8.80 -10.46 4.06
CA LYS A 125 9.69 -10.32 5.22
C LYS A 125 11.17 -10.21 4.88
N GLU A 126 11.59 -10.83 3.78
CA GLU A 126 12.97 -10.75 3.30
C GLU A 126 13.30 -9.39 2.65
N LEU A 127 12.29 -8.67 2.15
CA LEU A 127 12.48 -7.41 1.41
C LEU A 127 12.72 -6.18 2.29
N TYR A 128 12.14 -6.11 3.49
CA TYR A 128 12.17 -4.88 4.29
C TYR A 128 13.44 -4.62 5.14
N PRO A 129 14.26 -5.60 5.57
CA PRO A 129 15.44 -5.33 6.39
C PRO A 129 16.47 -4.39 5.73
N PRO A 130 16.80 -4.53 4.43
CA PRO A 130 17.69 -3.59 3.73
C PRO A 130 17.17 -2.14 3.69
N MET A 131 15.88 -1.93 3.96
CA MET A 131 15.24 -0.62 3.99
C MET A 131 15.28 0.02 5.39
N GLY A 132 15.96 -0.63 6.36
CA GLY A 132 16.02 -0.19 7.75
C GLY A 132 14.73 -0.46 8.55
N LEU A 133 13.86 -1.33 8.05
CA LEU A 133 12.63 -1.74 8.70
C LEU A 133 12.81 -3.08 9.41
N THR A 134 12.04 -3.31 10.47
CA THR A 134 12.20 -4.45 11.37
C THR A 134 10.85 -5.07 11.74
N ASP A 135 10.85 -6.30 12.24
CA ASP A 135 9.63 -7.05 12.61
C ASP A 135 8.77 -6.34 13.67
N ASN A 136 9.39 -5.56 14.56
CA ASN A 136 8.64 -4.74 15.52
C ASN A 136 7.85 -3.59 14.83
N MET A 137 8.14 -3.25 13.58
CA MET A 137 7.41 -2.26 12.79
C MET A 137 6.37 -2.92 11.87
N LEU A 138 6.32 -4.25 11.81
CA LEU A 138 5.38 -5.02 10.99
C LEU A 138 4.00 -5.09 11.67
N VAL A 139 2.97 -5.13 10.85
CA VAL A 139 1.64 -5.62 11.21
C VAL A 139 1.11 -6.54 10.11
N VAL A 140 0.54 -7.68 10.53
CA VAL A 140 -0.33 -8.49 9.68
C VAL A 140 -1.75 -8.10 10.03
N LEU A 141 -2.50 -7.62 9.05
CA LEU A 141 -3.78 -6.96 9.28
C LEU A 141 -4.89 -8.00 9.41
N PRO A 142 -5.71 -7.95 10.47
CA PRO A 142 -6.91 -8.79 10.57
C PRO A 142 -7.86 -8.56 9.39
N LYS A 143 -8.53 -9.61 8.91
CA LYS A 143 -9.49 -9.55 7.80
C LYS A 143 -10.63 -8.56 8.13
N SER A 144 -11.03 -7.73 7.16
CA SER A 144 -12.13 -6.77 7.28
C SER A 144 -12.64 -6.35 5.91
N ASP A 145 -13.97 -6.22 5.80
CA ASP A 145 -14.67 -5.74 4.60
C ASP A 145 -15.34 -4.37 4.80
N GLU A 146 -15.11 -3.72 5.95
CA GLU A 146 -15.77 -2.45 6.33
C GLU A 146 -15.62 -1.36 5.26
N CYS A 147 -14.48 -1.32 4.57
CA CYS A 147 -14.19 -0.34 3.54
C CYS A 147 -14.48 -0.78 2.09
N VAL A 148 -14.80 -2.05 1.84
CA VAL A 148 -15.03 -2.57 0.48
C VAL A 148 -16.20 -1.85 -0.17
N LYS A 149 -17.34 -1.79 0.53
CA LYS A 149 -18.55 -1.11 0.05
C LYS A 149 -18.34 0.39 -0.07
N ALA A 150 -17.63 0.98 0.89
CA ALA A 150 -17.38 2.41 0.91
C ALA A 150 -16.59 2.89 -0.32
N LEU A 151 -15.65 2.10 -0.84
CA LEU A 151 -14.86 2.48 -2.01
C LEU A 151 -15.51 2.09 -3.35
N SER A 152 -16.51 1.21 -3.34
CA SER A 152 -17.16 0.69 -4.56
C SER A 152 -18.40 1.49 -4.98
N GLY A 153 -18.81 2.49 -4.18
CA GLY A 153 -19.89 3.43 -4.50
C GLY A 153 -19.37 4.84 -4.64
#